data_AF-A0A2N2Y1R6-F1
#
_entry.id   AF-A0A2N2Y1R6-F1
#
_cell.length_a   1.000
_cell.length_b   1.000
_cell.length_c   1.000
_cell.angle_alpha   90.00
_cell.angle_beta   90.00
_cell.angle_gamma   90.00
#
_symmetry.space_group_name_H-M   'P 1'
#
loop_
_entity.id
_entity.type
_entity.pdbx_description
1 polymer ?
#
loop_
_entity_poly.entity_id
_entity_poly.type
_entity_poly.pdbx_seq_one_letter_code
_entity_poly.pdbx_strand_id
1 'polypeptide(L)'
;MGQLDNQEKGLSKKYLELLNKKESNENILKYCDPNFPKNEVVLGVDNTEMADYAKTHLPVPILQNSGNPEFDKAKYESDLFEWGRLNTYYPQFIPYHLFDRLLTPEDDIKFYEAAVKIWIANNPEKFEDISSFEN
;
A
#
# COMPACT_ATOMS: atom_id res chain seq x y z
N MET A 1 -14.48 -2.74 29.15
CA MET A 1 -14.92 -3.30 27.85
C MET A 1 -15.07 -2.25 26.73
N GLY A 2 -14.90 -0.94 26.94
CA GLY A 2 -15.17 0.07 25.89
C GLY A 2 -13.99 0.61 25.05
N GLN A 3 -12.77 0.08 25.19
CA GLN A 3 -11.60 0.56 24.43
C GLN A 3 -11.29 -0.28 23.19
N LEU A 4 -11.51 -1.60 23.25
CA LEU A 4 -11.30 -2.51 22.12
C LEU A 4 -12.33 -2.25 21.00
N ASP A 5 -13.61 -2.12 21.36
CA ASP A 5 -14.70 -1.82 20.40
C ASP A 5 -14.50 -0.53 19.60
N ASN A 6 -13.80 0.47 20.15
CA ASN A 6 -13.54 1.74 19.47
C ASN A 6 -12.33 1.66 18.53
N GLN A 7 -11.32 0.86 18.88
CA GLN A 7 -10.16 0.62 18.02
C GLN A 7 -10.55 -0.21 16.78
N GLU A 8 -11.33 -1.28 16.97
CA GLU A 8 -11.82 -2.11 15.85
C GLU A 8 -12.72 -1.31 14.89
N LYS A 9 -13.60 -0.45 15.42
CA LYS A 9 -14.43 0.45 14.60
C LYS A 9 -13.62 1.48 13.82
N GLY A 10 -12.59 2.07 14.43
CA GLY A 10 -11.72 3.05 13.77
C GLY A 10 -10.90 2.42 12.64
N LEU A 11 -10.43 1.20 12.85
CA LEU A 11 -9.68 0.44 11.86
C LEU A 11 -10.54 0.03 10.67
N SER A 12 -11.74 -0.49 10.94
CA SER A 12 -12.73 -0.80 9.91
C SER A 12 -13.10 0.43 9.06
N LYS A 13 -13.26 1.60 9.70
CA LYS A 13 -13.55 2.86 8.98
C LYS A 13 -12.41 3.26 8.04
N LYS A 14 -11.17 3.29 8.53
CA LYS A 14 -9.99 3.66 7.73
C LYS A 14 -9.77 2.70 6.56
N TYR A 15 -9.93 1.40 6.81
CA TYR A 15 -9.83 0.40 5.76
C TYR A 15 -10.87 0.64 4.65
N LEU A 16 -12.14 0.84 5.02
CA LEU A 16 -13.21 1.11 4.04
C LEU A 16 -13.00 2.43 3.29
N GLU A 17 -12.45 3.46 3.95
CA GLU A 17 -12.09 4.72 3.29
C GLU A 17 -10.99 4.51 2.24
N LEU A 18 -9.94 3.74 2.56
CA LEU A 18 -8.86 3.44 1.62
C LEU A 18 -9.29 2.51 0.49
N LEU A 19 -10.10 1.48 0.79
CA LEU A 19 -10.61 0.53 -0.20
C LEU A 19 -11.43 1.23 -1.29
N ASN A 20 -12.21 2.23 -0.90
CA ASN A 20 -13.06 2.99 -1.80
C ASN A 20 -12.42 4.32 -2.22
N LYS A 21 -11.16 4.57 -1.87
CA LYS A 21 -10.47 5.81 -2.22
C LYS A 21 -10.27 5.85 -3.72
N LYS A 22 -10.99 6.76 -4.38
CA LYS A 22 -10.70 7.16 -5.75
C LYS A 22 -9.77 8.36 -5.69
N GLU A 23 -8.55 8.19 -6.19
CA GLU A 23 -7.65 9.32 -6.34
C GLU A 23 -8.26 10.32 -7.31
N SER A 24 -8.51 11.54 -6.84
CA SER A 24 -9.14 12.61 -7.61
C SER A 24 -8.15 13.73 -7.94
N ASN A 25 -6.94 13.70 -7.39
CA ASN A 25 -5.89 14.65 -7.71
C ASN A 25 -5.28 14.29 -9.07
N GLU A 26 -5.57 15.09 -10.10
CA GLU A 26 -5.05 14.89 -11.46
C GLU A 26 -3.51 14.86 -11.51
N ASN A 27 -2.84 15.57 -10.60
CA ASN A 27 -1.38 15.54 -10.48
C ASN A 27 -0.85 14.25 -9.85
N ILE A 28 -1.66 13.52 -9.07
CA ILE A 28 -1.28 12.18 -8.62
C ILE A 28 -1.52 11.16 -9.73
N LEU A 29 -2.64 11.31 -10.47
CA LEU A 29 -3.03 10.36 -11.51
C LEU A 29 -1.97 10.16 -12.60
N LYS A 30 -1.20 11.20 -12.96
CA LYS A 30 -0.09 11.10 -13.92
C LYS A 30 1.08 10.21 -13.46
N TYR A 31 1.17 9.94 -12.16
CA TYR A 31 2.18 9.09 -11.56
C TYR A 31 1.64 7.71 -11.16
N CYS A 32 0.34 7.45 -11.30
CA CYS A 32 -0.25 6.15 -11.01
C CYS A 32 0.01 5.11 -12.10
N ASP A 33 -0.06 3.83 -11.73
CA ASP A 33 0.07 2.73 -12.68
C ASP A 33 -1.14 2.72 -13.64
N PRO A 34 -0.95 2.82 -14.97
CA PRO A 34 -2.06 2.77 -15.93
C PRO A 34 -2.78 1.42 -15.97
N ASN A 35 -2.16 0.35 -15.46
CA ASN A 35 -2.71 -1.00 -15.39
C ASN A 35 -3.41 -1.29 -14.05
N PHE A 36 -3.46 -0.33 -13.12
CA PHE A 36 -4.18 -0.55 -11.88
C PHE A 36 -5.67 -0.82 -12.16
N PRO A 37 -6.28 -1.86 -11.54
CA PRO A 37 -7.69 -2.19 -11.76
C PRO A 37 -8.60 -1.01 -11.44
N LYS A 38 -9.41 -0.59 -12.41
CA LYS A 38 -10.33 0.53 -12.27
C LYS A 38 -11.63 0.17 -11.56
N ASN A 39 -11.88 -1.13 -11.39
CA ASN A 39 -13.07 -1.66 -10.77
C ASN A 39 -12.99 -1.48 -9.25
N GLU A 40 -14.10 -1.08 -8.63
CA GLU A 40 -14.21 -1.02 -7.18
C GLU A 40 -14.11 -2.43 -6.61
N VAL A 41 -13.32 -2.59 -5.54
CA VAL A 41 -13.25 -3.86 -4.83
C VAL A 41 -14.50 -4.02 -3.98
N VAL A 42 -15.30 -5.04 -4.29
CA VAL A 42 -16.54 -5.34 -3.56
C VAL A 42 -16.36 -6.60 -2.72
N LEU A 43 -16.57 -6.49 -1.41
CA LEU A 43 -16.47 -7.62 -0.49
C LEU A 43 -17.54 -8.67 -0.80
N GLY A 44 -17.13 -9.94 -0.88
CA GLY A 44 -18.03 -11.06 -1.21
C GLY A 44 -18.32 -11.24 -2.70
N VAL A 45 -17.66 -10.47 -3.58
CA VAL A 45 -17.72 -10.60 -5.05
C VAL A 45 -16.38 -11.09 -5.59
N ASP A 46 -16.38 -11.65 -6.79
CA ASP A 46 -15.16 -12.00 -7.51
C ASP A 46 -14.37 -10.73 -7.89
N ASN A 47 -13.13 -10.64 -7.42
CA ASN A 47 -12.21 -9.53 -7.67
C ASN A 47 -10.97 -10.01 -8.45
N THR A 48 -11.15 -10.89 -9.45
CA THR A 48 -10.06 -11.54 -10.20
C THR A 48 -9.01 -10.56 -10.74
N GLU A 49 -9.41 -9.42 -11.33
CA GLU A 49 -8.44 -8.43 -11.85
C GLU A 49 -7.54 -7.86 -10.74
N MET A 50 -8.11 -7.57 -9.56
CA MET A 50 -7.34 -7.11 -8.40
C MET A 50 -6.45 -8.22 -7.84
N ALA A 51 -6.94 -9.45 -7.83
CA ALA A 51 -6.15 -10.61 -7.40
C ALA A 51 -4.93 -10.82 -8.30
N ASP A 52 -5.09 -10.70 -9.62
CA ASP A 52 -4.01 -10.85 -10.58
C ASP A 52 -3.02 -9.69 -10.52
N TYR A 53 -3.51 -8.47 -10.29
CA TYR A 53 -2.65 -7.31 -10.03
C TYR A 53 -1.81 -7.52 -8.76
N ALA A 54 -2.42 -7.96 -7.65
CA ALA A 54 -1.75 -8.21 -6.39
C ALA A 54 -0.65 -9.30 -6.47
N LYS A 55 -0.77 -10.29 -7.36
CA LYS A 55 0.27 -11.31 -7.58
C LYS A 55 1.53 -10.75 -8.24
N THR A 56 1.42 -9.66 -8.99
CA THR A 56 2.52 -9.06 -9.75
C THR A 56 3.05 -7.79 -9.09
N HIS A 57 2.29 -7.20 -8.16
CA HIS A 57 2.65 -6.04 -7.38
C HIS A 57 2.69 -6.45 -5.92
N LEU A 58 3.83 -6.97 -5.46
CA LEU A 58 3.96 -7.48 -4.10
C LEU A 58 3.89 -6.34 -3.06
N PRO A 59 3.36 -6.61 -1.85
CA PRO A 59 3.37 -5.65 -0.77
C PRO A 59 4.81 -5.23 -0.44
N VAL A 60 4.94 -4.04 0.15
CA VAL A 60 6.23 -3.57 0.65
C VAL A 60 6.82 -4.61 1.61
N PRO A 61 8.12 -4.93 1.50
CA PRO A 61 8.78 -5.85 2.41
C PRO A 61 8.55 -5.47 3.88
N ILE A 62 8.56 -6.47 4.76
CA ILE A 62 8.54 -6.28 6.21
C ILE A 62 9.85 -6.76 6.80
N LEU A 63 10.31 -6.08 7.85
CA LEU A 63 11.49 -6.51 8.59
C LEU A 63 11.23 -7.89 9.21
N GLN A 64 11.99 -8.89 8.78
CA GLN A 64 11.96 -10.23 9.35
C GLN A 64 12.94 -10.32 10.52
N ASN A 65 12.61 -11.13 11.53
CA ASN A 65 13.49 -11.38 12.66
C ASN A 65 14.09 -12.79 12.54
N SER A 66 15.33 -12.87 12.06
CA SER A 66 16.09 -14.13 11.98
C SER A 66 16.87 -14.44 13.27
N GLY A 67 16.83 -13.54 14.26
CA GLY A 67 17.68 -13.57 15.44
C GLY A 67 19.03 -12.88 15.27
N ASN A 68 19.30 -12.29 14.09
CA ASN A 68 20.50 -11.47 13.84
C ASN A 68 20.09 -10.06 13.36
N PRO A 69 20.06 -9.06 14.28
CA PRO A 69 19.58 -7.71 13.97
C PRO A 69 20.35 -7.00 12.84
N GLU A 70 21.65 -7.24 12.71
CA GLU A 70 22.47 -6.60 11.68
C GLU A 70 22.14 -7.17 10.30
N PHE A 71 22.00 -8.49 10.21
CA PHE A 71 21.58 -9.17 8.98
C PHE A 71 20.17 -8.77 8.58
N ASP A 72 19.23 -8.78 9.53
CA ASP A 72 17.83 -8.44 9.29
C ASP A 72 17.68 -7.02 8.75
N LYS A 73 18.40 -6.06 9.34
CA LYS A 73 18.43 -4.67 8.88
C LYS A 73 19.01 -4.55 7.47
N ALA A 74 20.19 -5.12 7.22
CA ALA A 74 20.84 -5.04 5.91
C ALA A 74 20.00 -5.69 4.80
N LYS A 75 19.40 -6.84 5.10
CA LYS A 75 18.49 -7.52 4.18
C LYS A 75 17.24 -6.68 3.90
N TYR A 76 16.62 -6.14 4.94
CA TYR A 76 15.43 -5.30 4.80
C TYR A 76 15.71 -4.05 3.95
N GLU A 77 16.83 -3.36 4.18
CA GLU A 77 17.24 -2.21 3.38
C GLU A 77 17.47 -2.58 1.90
N SER A 78 18.09 -3.74 1.63
CA SER A 78 18.25 -4.26 0.27
C SER A 78 16.91 -4.58 -0.40
N ASP A 79 16.00 -5.24 0.33
CA ASP A 79 14.68 -5.62 -0.18
C ASP A 79 13.83 -4.36 -0.46
N LEU A 80 13.90 -3.34 0.39
CA LEU A 80 13.26 -2.04 0.17
C LEU A 80 13.79 -1.31 -1.07
N PHE A 81 15.11 -1.32 -1.27
CA PHE A 81 15.74 -0.70 -2.43
C PHE A 81 15.26 -1.34 -3.73
N GLU A 82 15.28 -2.69 -3.80
CA GLU A 82 14.78 -3.41 -4.98
C GLU A 82 13.27 -3.20 -5.18
N TRP A 83 12.48 -3.21 -4.10
CA TRP A 83 11.05 -2.94 -4.19
C TRP A 83 10.77 -1.55 -4.78
N GLY A 84 11.49 -0.51 -4.32
CA GLY A 84 11.35 0.85 -4.84
C GLY A 84 11.76 0.98 -6.31
N ARG A 85 12.76 0.22 -6.75
CA ARG A 85 13.19 0.17 -8.16
C ARG A 85 12.15 -0.46 -9.07
N LEU A 86 11.43 -1.48 -8.59
CA LEU A 86 10.39 -2.19 -9.34
C LEU A 86 9.05 -1.47 -9.32
N ASN A 87 8.73 -0.73 -8.24
CA ASN A 87 7.47 -0.02 -8.06
C ASN A 87 7.64 1.48 -8.33
N THR A 88 7.72 1.83 -9.62
CA THR A 88 7.98 3.21 -10.06
C THR A 88 6.79 4.15 -9.94
N TYR A 89 5.58 3.59 -9.87
CA TYR A 89 4.33 4.35 -9.81
C TYR A 89 3.97 4.75 -8.39
N TYR A 90 3.21 5.84 -8.27
CA TYR A 90 2.63 6.27 -7.00
C TYR A 90 1.76 5.13 -6.44
N PRO A 91 2.02 4.68 -5.20
CA PRO A 91 1.33 3.52 -4.62
C PRO A 91 -0.17 3.73 -4.52
N GLN A 92 -0.92 2.66 -4.82
CA GLN A 92 -2.36 2.59 -4.63
C GLN A 92 -2.70 1.53 -3.59
N PHE A 93 -3.90 1.63 -3.00
CA PHE A 93 -4.33 0.70 -1.97
C PHE A 93 -4.70 -0.65 -2.59
N ILE A 94 -4.01 -1.72 -2.18
CA ILE A 94 -4.24 -3.09 -2.67
C ILE A 94 -4.66 -3.95 -1.47
N PRO A 95 -5.84 -4.58 -1.51
CA PRO A 95 -6.35 -5.36 -0.38
C PRO A 95 -5.82 -6.79 -0.40
N TYR A 96 -4.53 -6.98 -0.12
CA TYR A 96 -3.85 -8.28 -0.21
C TYR A 96 -4.48 -9.35 0.69
N HIS A 97 -5.03 -8.96 1.85
CA HIS A 97 -5.69 -9.91 2.76
C HIS A 97 -6.88 -10.66 2.13
N LEU A 98 -7.47 -10.13 1.05
CA LEU A 98 -8.52 -10.82 0.31
C LEU A 98 -7.99 -12.02 -0.51
N PHE A 99 -6.67 -12.06 -0.76
CA PHE A 99 -6.02 -13.03 -1.63
C PHE A 99 -4.94 -13.86 -0.91
N ASP A 100 -4.47 -13.41 0.26
CA ASP A 100 -3.58 -14.14 1.15
C ASP A 100 -4.19 -14.20 2.57
N ARG A 101 -4.51 -15.42 3.02
CA ARG A 101 -5.15 -15.68 4.32
C ARG A 101 -4.24 -15.44 5.52
N LEU A 102 -2.95 -15.21 5.30
CA LEU A 102 -2.00 -14.89 6.36
C LEU A 102 -1.97 -13.40 6.70
N LEU A 103 -2.58 -12.56 5.85
CA LEU A 103 -2.62 -11.12 6.01
C LEU A 103 -3.96 -10.68 6.60
N THR A 104 -3.96 -9.51 7.22
CA THR A 104 -5.16 -8.87 7.76
C THR A 104 -5.40 -7.49 7.12
N PRO A 105 -6.60 -6.90 7.25
CA PRO A 105 -6.86 -5.53 6.81
C PRO A 105 -5.85 -4.51 7.38
N GLU A 106 -5.36 -4.74 8.61
CA GLU A 106 -4.32 -3.94 9.23
C GLU A 106 -3.00 -3.97 8.47
N ASP A 107 -2.64 -5.13 7.92
CA ASP A 107 -1.40 -5.28 7.16
C ASP A 107 -1.49 -4.55 5.82
N ASP A 108 -2.63 -4.59 5.14
CA ASP A 108 -2.85 -3.80 3.91
C ASP A 108 -2.67 -2.31 4.14
N ILE A 109 -3.20 -1.78 5.26
CA ILE A 109 -3.00 -0.38 5.64
C ILE A 109 -1.51 -0.09 5.86
N LYS A 110 -0.80 -0.95 6.60
CA LYS A 110 0.64 -0.77 6.86
C LYS A 110 1.44 -0.81 5.55
N PHE A 111 1.13 -1.74 4.65
CA PHE A 111 1.80 -1.84 3.35
C PHE A 111 1.61 -0.58 2.52
N TYR A 112 0.37 -0.09 2.43
CA TYR A 112 0.06 1.15 1.70
C TYR A 112 0.81 2.35 2.29
N GLU A 113 0.77 2.54 3.61
CA GLU A 113 1.44 3.68 4.25
C GLU A 113 2.96 3.61 4.12
N ALA A 114 3.54 2.41 4.24
CA ALA A 114 4.96 2.20 4.03
C ALA A 114 5.35 2.49 2.56
N ALA A 115 4.54 2.01 1.61
CA ALA A 115 4.76 2.21 0.19
C ALA A 115 4.82 3.69 -0.17
N VAL A 116 3.83 4.46 0.29
CA VAL A 116 3.76 5.91 0.05
C VAL A 116 5.00 6.61 0.60
N LYS A 117 5.41 6.29 1.84
CA LYS A 117 6.62 6.89 2.45
C LYS A 117 7.89 6.59 1.65
N ILE A 118 8.06 5.34 1.22
CA ILE A 118 9.21 4.90 0.42
C ILE A 118 9.20 5.58 -0.95
N TRP A 119 8.03 5.66 -1.59
CA TRP A 119 7.92 6.30 -2.89
C TRP A 119 8.28 7.79 -2.83
N ILE A 120 7.79 8.51 -1.80
CA ILE A 120 8.15 9.92 -1.58
C ILE A 120 9.65 10.10 -1.37
N ALA A 121 10.28 9.24 -0.56
CA ALA A 121 11.71 9.31 -0.32
C ALA A 121 12.56 9.08 -1.59
N ASN A 122 12.06 8.26 -2.52
CA ASN A 122 12.73 7.95 -3.79
C ASN A 122 12.34 8.89 -4.96
N ASN A 123 11.29 9.69 -4.81
CA ASN A 123 10.76 10.57 -5.86
C ASN A 123 10.40 11.97 -5.31
N PRO A 124 11.33 12.65 -4.60
CA PRO A 124 11.03 13.92 -3.95
C PRO A 124 10.52 14.99 -4.93
N GLU A 125 11.07 15.06 -6.14
CA GLU A 125 10.69 16.02 -7.17
C GLU A 125 9.24 15.82 -7.67
N LYS A 126 8.81 14.56 -7.80
CA LYS A 126 7.43 14.23 -8.20
C LYS A 126 6.45 14.55 -7.08
N PHE A 127 6.87 14.36 -5.82
CA PHE A 127 6.05 14.69 -4.67
C PHE A 127 5.90 16.20 -4.47
N GLU A 128 6.94 17.00 -4.72
CA GLU A 128 6.84 18.46 -4.74
C GLU A 128 5.82 18.96 -5.79
N ASP A 129 5.82 18.37 -6.97
CA ASP A 129 4.85 18.66 -8.03
C ASP A 129 3.41 18.24 -7.64
N ILE A 130 3.23 17.20 -6.82
CA ILE A 130 1.90 16.85 -6.27
C ILE A 130 1.47 17.87 -5.21
N SER A 131 2.35 18.21 -4.27
CA SER A 131 2.03 19.01 -3.06
C SER A 131 1.94 20.51 -3.30
N SER A 132 2.59 21.03 -4.35
CA SER A 132 2.57 22.45 -4.70
C SER A 132 1.20 22.96 -5.19
N PHE A 133 0.26 22.06 -5.50
CA PHE A 133 -1.10 22.42 -5.94
C PHE A 133 -2.16 22.30 -4.83
N GLU A 134 -1.79 21.86 -3.62
CA GLU A 134 -2.70 21.79 -2.46
C GLU A 134 -2.70 23.08 -1.61
N ASN A 135 -1.99 24.14 -2.04
CA ASN A 135 -1.94 25.46 -1.38
C ASN A 135 -2.65 26.56 -2.17
#